data_AF-A0A9W6BTU3-F1
#
_entry.id   AF-A0A9W6BTU3-F1
#
_cell.length_a   1.000
_cell.length_b   1.000
_cell.length_c   1.000
_cell.angle_alpha   90.00
_cell.angle_beta   90.00
_cell.angle_gamma   90.00
#
_symmetry.space_group_name_H-M   'P 1'
#
loop_
_entity.id
_entity.type
_entity.pdbx_description
1 polymer ?
#
loop_
_entity_poly.entity_id
_entity_poly.type
_entity_poly.pdbx_seq_one_letter_code
_entity_poly.pdbx_strand_id
1 'polypeptide(L)'
;MNFPLDSVQDLPDDAKMALGAALEQMQVRDSLKMYNRLVERCFKECVEDMRSKALTGKEEQCVAKCCEKFMHVTARVGMRFQEFFSQMEQQAAAAAAAASSQGK
;
A
#
# COMPACT_ATOMS: atom_id res chain seq x y z
N MET A 1 2.43 -1.18 -3.86
CA MET A 1 1.93 -2.50 -3.37
C MET A 1 2.29 -3.49 -4.46
N ASN A 2 3.21 -4.41 -4.17
CA ASN A 2 3.73 -5.34 -5.16
C ASN A 2 2.84 -6.58 -5.14
N PHE A 3 2.09 -6.79 -6.22
CA PHE A 3 1.28 -7.99 -6.41
C PHE A 3 2.23 -9.19 -6.60
N PRO A 4 1.98 -10.37 -6.00
CA PRO A 4 2.78 -11.55 -6.28
C PRO A 4 2.55 -11.97 -7.74
N LEU A 5 3.46 -11.54 -8.61
CA LEU A 5 3.47 -11.81 -10.06
C LEU A 5 3.66 -13.29 -10.40
N ASP A 6 3.99 -14.13 -9.41
CA ASP A 6 4.24 -15.56 -9.58
C ASP A 6 2.99 -16.30 -10.07
N SER A 7 1.82 -15.96 -9.52
CA SER A 7 0.51 -16.51 -9.91
C SER A 7 -0.01 -16.06 -11.28
N VAL A 8 0.68 -15.15 -11.99
CA VAL A 8 0.25 -14.64 -13.31
C VAL A 8 0.78 -15.52 -14.46
N GLN A 9 1.76 -16.38 -14.20
CA GLN A 9 2.43 -17.18 -15.25
C GLN A 9 1.55 -18.31 -15.81
N ASP A 10 0.63 -18.85 -15.00
CA ASP A 10 -0.26 -19.97 -15.37
C ASP A 10 -1.54 -19.55 -16.15
N LEU A 11 -1.73 -18.25 -16.41
CA LEU A 11 -2.94 -17.76 -17.11
C LEU A 11 -2.79 -17.82 -18.66
N PRO A 12 -3.87 -18.08 -19.42
CA PRO A 12 -3.86 -17.91 -20.88
C PRO A 12 -3.45 -16.49 -21.30
N ASP A 13 -2.77 -16.36 -22.44
CA ASP A 13 -2.10 -15.12 -22.87
C ASP A 13 -3.05 -13.92 -23.04
N ASP A 14 -4.30 -14.18 -23.46
CA ASP A 14 -5.35 -13.18 -23.58
C ASP A 14 -5.70 -12.56 -22.21
N ALA A 15 -5.75 -13.39 -21.17
CA ALA A 15 -6.05 -12.99 -19.81
C ALA A 15 -4.86 -12.27 -19.16
N LYS A 16 -3.62 -12.62 -19.51
CA LYS A 16 -2.41 -11.91 -19.06
C LYS A 16 -2.40 -10.46 -19.57
N MET A 17 -2.75 -10.24 -20.83
CA MET A 17 -2.80 -8.90 -21.42
C MET A 17 -3.92 -8.04 -20.79
N ALA A 18 -5.11 -8.61 -20.58
CA ALA A 18 -6.21 -7.93 -19.89
C ALA A 18 -5.87 -7.61 -18.42
N LEU A 19 -5.20 -8.54 -17.73
CA LEU A 19 -4.74 -8.34 -16.35
C LEU A 19 -3.66 -7.26 -16.27
N GLY A 20 -2.69 -7.25 -17.18
CA GLY A 20 -1.65 -6.21 -17.24
C GLY A 20 -2.24 -4.81 -17.35
N ALA A 21 -3.18 -4.62 -18.29
CA ALA A 21 -3.89 -3.35 -18.44
C ALA A 21 -4.70 -2.96 -17.19
N ALA A 22 -5.35 -3.93 -16.54
CA ALA A 22 -6.08 -3.69 -15.30
C ALA A 22 -5.15 -3.33 -14.12
N LEU A 23 -3.98 -3.97 -14.03
CA LEU A 23 -2.98 -3.70 -13.00
C LEU A 23 -2.38 -2.29 -13.15
N GLU A 24 -2.07 -1.86 -14.37
CA GLU A 24 -1.59 -0.50 -14.64
C GLU A 24 -2.64 0.55 -14.22
N GLN A 25 -3.90 0.35 -14.62
CA GLN A 25 -4.99 1.24 -14.21
C GLN A 25 -5.16 1.26 -12.69
N MET A 26 -5.07 0.10 -12.04
CA MET A 26 -5.15 0.00 -10.58
C MET A 26 -3.98 0.72 -9.91
N GLN A 27 -2.76 0.58 -10.43
CA GLN A 27 -1.57 1.25 -9.91
C GLN A 27 -1.71 2.77 -9.96
N VAL A 28 -2.18 3.32 -11.08
CA VAL A 28 -2.40 4.77 -11.24
C VAL A 28 -3.51 5.25 -10.30
N ARG A 29 -4.61 4.50 -10.19
CA ARG A 29 -5.69 4.84 -9.27
C ARG A 29 -5.21 4.85 -7.82
N ASP A 30 -4.41 3.87 -7.44
CA ASP A 30 -3.95 3.71 -6.06
C ASP A 30 -2.86 4.74 -5.71
N SER A 31 -2.03 5.16 -6.66
CA SER A 31 -1.08 6.26 -6.46
C SER A 31 -1.80 7.59 -6.21
N LEU A 32 -2.86 7.88 -6.98
CA LEU A 32 -3.69 9.08 -6.78
C LEU A 32 -4.43 9.05 -5.43
N LYS A 33 -4.93 7.88 -5.02
CA LYS A 33 -5.54 7.72 -3.69
C LYS A 33 -4.53 7.96 -2.57
N MET A 34 -3.30 7.47 -2.71
CA MET A 34 -2.23 7.71 -1.74
C MET A 34 -1.90 9.21 -1.66
N TYR A 35 -1.82 9.88 -2.80
CA TYR A 35 -1.58 11.33 -2.87
C TYR A 35 -2.68 12.11 -2.15
N ASN A 36 -3.96 11.84 -2.45
CA ASN A 36 -5.08 12.54 -1.81
C ASN A 36 -5.10 12.35 -0.29
N ARG A 37 -4.82 11.13 0.18
CA ARG A 37 -4.72 10.85 1.63
C ARG A 37 -3.57 11.58 2.29
N LEU A 38 -2.42 11.66 1.62
CA LEU A 38 -1.26 12.40 2.11
C LEU A 38 -1.62 13.88 2.29
N VAL A 39 -2.20 14.49 1.25
CA VAL A 39 -2.59 15.92 1.27
C VAL A 39 -3.61 16.18 2.38
N GLU A 40 -4.67 15.37 2.49
CA GLU A 40 -5.68 15.53 3.53
C GLU A 40 -5.08 15.41 4.94
N ARG A 41 -4.19 14.44 5.16
CA ARG A 41 -3.55 14.22 6.46
C ARG A 41 -2.66 15.38 6.85
N CYS A 42 -1.75 15.80 5.97
CA CYS A 42 -0.82 16.87 6.27
C CYS A 42 -1.52 18.21 6.38
N PHE A 43 -2.57 18.46 5.60
CA PHE A 43 -3.39 19.65 5.78
C PHE A 43 -4.07 19.66 7.17
N LYS A 44 -4.68 18.55 7.58
CA LYS A 44 -5.39 18.44 8.87
C LYS A 44 -4.46 18.54 10.09
N GLU A 45 -3.22 18.07 9.99
CA GLU A 45 -2.26 18.10 11.11
C GLU A 45 -1.38 19.35 11.15
N CYS A 46 -1.09 19.97 10.01
CA CYS A 46 -0.13 21.06 9.93
C CYS A 46 -0.74 22.43 9.66
N VAL A 47 -1.96 22.52 9.13
CA VAL A 47 -2.62 23.81 8.84
C VAL A 47 -3.64 24.09 9.93
N GLU A 48 -3.19 24.83 10.95
CA GLU A 48 -4.00 25.16 12.13
C GLU A 48 -4.53 26.60 12.09
N ASP A 49 -3.84 27.52 11.41
CA ASP A 49 -4.20 28.94 11.36
C ASP A 49 -4.61 29.39 9.95
N MET A 50 -5.90 29.65 9.76
CA MET A 50 -6.46 30.11 8.49
C MET A 50 -6.69 31.62 8.42
N ARG A 51 -5.90 32.41 9.16
CA ARG A 51 -5.95 33.88 9.11
C ARG A 51 -5.37 34.48 7.82
N SER A 52 -4.47 33.78 7.13
CA SER A 52 -3.86 34.21 5.87
C SER A 52 -4.09 33.20 4.75
N LYS A 53 -4.09 33.69 3.50
CA LYS A 53 -4.17 32.83 2.30
C LYS A 53 -2.89 32.04 2.02
N ALA A 54 -1.77 32.49 2.58
CA ALA A 54 -0.48 31.83 2.48
C ALA A 54 -0.21 31.04 3.76
N LEU A 55 0.45 29.89 3.60
CA LEU A 55 1.00 29.11 4.70
C LEU A 55 2.07 29.93 5.42
N THR A 56 2.13 29.81 6.73
CA THR A 56 3.23 30.36 7.51
C THR A 56 4.47 29.46 7.37
N GLY A 57 5.67 30.01 7.56
CA GLY A 57 6.90 29.22 7.48
C GLY A 57 6.98 28.04 8.47
N LYS A 58 6.19 28.06 9.56
CA LYS A 58 6.05 26.92 10.48
C LYS A 58 5.21 25.80 9.87
N GLU A 59 4.11 26.14 9.21
CA GLU A 59 3.22 25.18 8.56
C GLU A 59 3.91 24.54 7.35
N GLU A 60 4.65 25.32 6.56
CA GLU A 60 5.48 24.80 5.46
C GLU A 60 6.48 23.74 5.93
N GLN A 61 7.20 24.02 7.03
CA GLN A 61 8.13 23.06 7.64
C GLN A 61 7.41 21.82 8.18
N CYS A 62 6.21 21.99 8.76
CA CYS A 62 5.41 20.86 9.22
C CYS A 62 4.95 19.97 8.06
N VAL A 63 4.43 20.56 6.98
CA VAL A 63 3.97 19.82 5.79
C VAL A 63 5.13 19.04 5.16
N ALA A 64 6.32 19.64 5.05
CA ALA A 64 7.51 18.94 4.54
C ALA A 64 7.85 17.69 5.37
N LYS A 65 7.89 17.83 6.70
CA LYS A 65 8.15 16.71 7.62
C LYS A 65 7.02 15.67 7.62
N CYS A 66 5.78 16.11 7.49
CA CYS A 66 4.61 15.23 7.40
C CYS A 66 4.70 14.34 6.14
N CYS A 67 5.01 14.94 4.99
CA CYS A 67 5.19 14.21 3.73
C CYS A 67 6.29 13.15 3.83
N GLU A 68 7.48 13.54 4.32
CA GLU A 68 8.60 12.63 4.52
C GLU A 68 8.20 11.46 5.44
N LYS A 69 7.65 11.78 6.62
CA LYS A 69 7.23 10.76 7.60
C LYS A 69 6.17 9.81 7.04
N PHE A 70 5.17 10.33 6.33
CA PHE A 70 4.12 9.51 5.73
C PHE A 70 4.69 8.53 4.70
N MET A 71 5.61 8.98 3.84
CA MET A 71 6.25 8.12 2.84
C MET A 71 7.09 7.01 3.50
N HIS A 72 7.91 7.35 4.51
CA HIS A 72 8.70 6.36 5.24
C HIS A 72 7.83 5.33 5.95
N VAL A 73 6.75 5.79 6.62
CA VAL A 73 5.81 4.90 7.30
C VAL A 73 5.12 4.00 6.30
N THR A 74 4.62 4.55 5.18
CA THR A 74 3.94 3.77 4.15
C THR A 74 4.87 2.69 3.55
N ALA A 75 6.13 3.02 3.28
CA ALA A 75 7.12 2.06 2.81
C ALA A 75 7.41 0.97 3.85
N ARG A 76 7.59 1.35 5.11
CA ARG A 76 7.87 0.42 6.21
C ARG A 76 6.70 -0.52 6.49
N VAL A 77 5.48 0.01 6.51
CA VAL A 77 4.24 -0.79 6.65
C VAL A 77 4.12 -1.74 5.47
N GLY A 78 4.43 -1.30 4.25
CA GLY A 78 4.47 -2.16 3.06
C GLY A 78 5.39 -3.37 3.23
N MET A 79 6.63 -3.18 3.70
CA MET A 79 7.57 -4.27 3.96
C MET A 79 7.06 -5.23 5.04
N ARG A 80 6.55 -4.70 6.15
CA ARG A 80 6.02 -5.54 7.24
C ARG A 80 4.78 -6.31 6.82
N PHE A 81 3.93 -5.71 5.98
CA PHE A 81 2.76 -6.37 5.43
C PHE A 81 3.14 -7.56 4.55
N GLN A 82 4.20 -7.44 3.74
CA GLN A 82 4.73 -8.55 2.94
C GLN A 82 5.28 -9.67 3.81
N GLU A 83 6.07 -9.34 4.85
CA GLU A 83 6.58 -10.31 5.82
C GLU A 83 5.45 -11.05 6.56
N PHE A 84 4.38 -10.33 6.92
CA PHE A 84 3.22 -10.92 7.59
C PHE A 84 2.42 -11.82 6.65
N PHE A 85 2.24 -11.41 5.40
CA PHE A 85 1.48 -12.18 4.41
C PHE A 85 2.17 -13.52 4.11
N SER A 86 3.50 -13.54 3.96
CA SER A 86 4.24 -14.80 3.74
C SER A 86 4.20 -15.73 4.95
N GLN A 87 4.24 -15.19 6.18
CA GLN A 87 4.08 -15.99 7.40
C GLN A 87 2.66 -16.56 7.52
N MET A 88 1.63 -15.78 7.18
CA MET A 88 0.24 -16.26 7.16
C MET A 88 0.05 -17.37 6.13
N GLU A 89 0.64 -17.24 4.94
CA GLU A 89 0.57 -18.29 3.91
C GLU A 89 1.24 -19.59 4.38
N GLN A 90 2.39 -19.50 5.04
CA GLN A 90 3.07 -20.64 5.66
C GLN A 90 2.24 -21.26 6.79
N GLN A 91 1.57 -20.44 7.62
CA GLN A 91 0.68 -20.93 8.68
C GLN A 91 -0.60 -21.56 8.10
N ALA A 92 -1.16 -21.01 7.04
CA ALA A 92 -2.31 -21.57 6.34
C ALA A 92 -1.95 -22.89 5.65
N ALA A 93 -0.78 -22.98 5.03
CA ALA A 93 -0.25 -24.22 4.45
C ALA A 93 0.06 -25.27 5.53
N ALA A 94 0.62 -24.86 6.68
CA ALA A 94 0.86 -25.75 7.82
C ALA A 94 -0.45 -26.23 8.48
N ALA A 95 -1.46 -25.37 8.57
CA ALA A 95 -2.79 -25.74 9.06
C ALA A 95 -3.52 -26.69 8.09
N ALA A 96 -3.37 -26.49 6.77
CA ALA A 96 -3.88 -27.40 5.75
C ALA A 96 -3.16 -28.75 5.77
N ALA A 97 -1.85 -28.77 6.02
CA ALA A 97 -1.06 -30.00 6.18
C ALA A 97 -1.37 -30.74 7.51
N ALA A 98 -1.72 -30.02 8.58
CA ALA A 98 -2.16 -30.63 9.83
C ALA A 98 -3.55 -31.30 9.67
N ALA A 99 -4.46 -30.69 8.93
CA ALA A 99 -5.81 -31.23 8.67
C ALA A 99 -5.81 -32.53 7.85
N SER A 100 -4.81 -32.78 7.00
CA SER A 100 -4.72 -34.01 6.20
C SER A 100 -4.14 -35.22 6.96
N SER A 101 -3.60 -35.02 8.17
CA SER A 101 -3.02 -36.10 8.99
C SER A 101 -3.98 -36.78 9.98
N GLN A 102 -5.17 -36.22 10.20
CA GLN A 102 -6.21 -36.82 11.07
C GLN A 102 -7.21 -37.73 10.33
N GLY A 103 -7.02 -37.95 9.03
CA GLY A 103 -7.86 -38.82 8.21
C GLY A 103 -7.19 -40.16 7.85
N LYS A 104 -6.73 -40.93 8.84
CA LYS A 104 -6.41 -42.36 8.66
C LYS A 104 -6.79 -43.16 9.89
#